data_AF-A0A7M5XMH8-F1
#
_entry.id   AF-A0A7M5XMH8-F1
#
_cell.length_a   1.000
_cell.length_b   1.000
_cell.length_c   1.000
_cell.angle_alpha   90.00
_cell.angle_beta   90.00
_cell.angle_gamma   90.00
#
_symmetry.space_group_name_H-M   'P 1'
#
loop_
_entity.id
_entity.type
_entity.pdbx_description
1 polymer ?
#
loop_
_entity_poly.entity_id
_entity_poly.type
_entity_poly.pdbx_seq_one_letter_code
_entity_poly.pdbx_strand_id
1 'polypeptide(L)'
;GASGNMLKTFACLTWFFLTMFALLYGSYVVNHSWDFIDAVYGFILQAPDLTPNMGLFWYFFLEMFDHFRLFFLVVYQINVFIYALPLAIVFRNRPMILSYALLSLMVLFQSYSNMGNLSLPFALIPLWSHLYPYMRNFLLIAGMFFFTSLLAPSMWYLWIYAGMGNANFFYAVTLAYNTAQVFLLSDVLYAFLRHQFHLKNGLSPKTKDGKEGIVIMK
;
A
#
# COMPACT_ATOMS: atom_id res chain seq x y z
N GLY A 1 -26.34 21.66 12.92
CA GLY A 1 -25.95 21.07 11.64
C GLY A 1 -24.44 21.08 11.43
N ALA A 2 -23.82 22.25 11.24
CA ALA A 2 -22.39 22.39 10.97
C ALA A 2 -21.49 22.41 12.23
N SER A 3 -21.89 23.10 13.31
CA SER A 3 -21.06 23.17 14.53
C SER A 3 -20.88 21.82 15.23
N GLY A 4 -21.90 20.97 15.21
CA GLY A 4 -21.83 19.60 15.76
C GLY A 4 -20.87 18.68 15.00
N ASN A 5 -20.75 18.85 13.67
CA ASN A 5 -19.75 18.12 12.88
C ASN A 5 -18.35 18.66 13.12
N MET A 6 -18.18 19.99 13.23
CA MET A 6 -16.89 20.57 13.61
C MET A 6 -16.42 20.10 14.99
N LEU A 7 -17.32 20.02 15.96
CA LEU A 7 -17.00 19.52 17.30
C LEU A 7 -16.56 18.05 17.28
N LYS A 8 -17.24 17.20 16.50
CA LYS A 8 -16.84 15.78 16.33
C LYS A 8 -15.48 15.64 15.64
N THR A 9 -15.23 16.43 14.60
CA THR A 9 -13.93 16.45 13.92
C THR A 9 -12.83 16.90 14.87
N PHE A 10 -13.08 17.97 15.64
CA PHE A 10 -12.12 18.46 16.63
C PHE A 10 -11.84 17.39 17.67
N ALA A 11 -12.87 16.78 18.27
CA ALA A 11 -12.71 15.70 19.22
C ALA A 11 -11.93 14.50 18.65
N CYS A 12 -12.18 14.12 17.39
CA CYS A 12 -11.44 13.05 16.71
C CYS A 12 -9.96 13.40 16.53
N LEU A 13 -9.66 14.63 16.10
CA LEU A 13 -8.28 15.12 16.00
C LEU A 13 -7.60 15.15 17.36
N THR A 14 -8.30 15.61 18.41
CA THR A 14 -7.76 15.62 19.77
C THR A 14 -7.43 14.21 20.23
N TRP A 15 -8.35 13.25 20.05
CA TRP A 15 -8.09 11.85 20.37
C TRP A 15 -6.92 11.26 19.59
N PHE A 16 -6.81 11.56 18.30
CA PHE A 16 -5.70 11.12 17.47
C PHE A 16 -4.35 11.65 17.97
N PHE A 17 -4.24 12.95 18.25
CA PHE A 17 -3.00 13.52 18.77
C PHE A 17 -2.69 13.04 20.19
N LEU A 18 -3.71 12.84 21.03
CA LEU A 18 -3.54 12.28 22.36
C LEU A 18 -3.04 10.83 22.32
N THR A 19 -3.60 9.98 21.46
CA THR A 19 -3.13 8.60 21.33
C THR A 19 -1.73 8.54 20.73
N MET A 20 -1.43 9.37 19.72
CA MET A 20 -0.09 9.49 19.17
C MET A 20 0.93 9.92 20.23
N PHE A 21 0.61 10.95 21.02
CA PHE A 21 1.46 11.40 22.12
C PHE A 21 1.63 10.33 23.20
N ALA A 22 0.55 9.64 23.59
CA ALA A 22 0.60 8.57 24.57
C ALA A 22 1.50 7.41 24.10
N LEU A 23 1.46 7.05 22.82
CA LEU A 23 2.32 6.02 22.25
C LEU A 23 3.79 6.47 22.22
N LEU A 24 4.09 7.70 21.78
CA LEU A 24 5.45 8.24 21.78
C LEU A 24 6.03 8.37 23.19
N TYR A 25 5.21 8.81 24.14
CA TYR A 25 5.60 8.87 25.55
C TYR A 25 5.82 7.45 26.12
N GLY A 26 4.96 6.49 25.77
CA GLY A 26 5.17 5.08 26.10
C GLY A 26 6.51 4.55 25.59
N SER A 27 6.87 4.87 24.34
CA SER A 27 8.19 4.52 23.78
C SER A 27 9.35 5.19 24.53
N TYR A 28 9.19 6.45 24.94
CA TYR A 28 10.18 7.15 25.76
C TYR A 28 10.37 6.49 27.13
N VAL A 29 9.27 6.07 27.79
CA VAL A 29 9.33 5.40 29.09
C VAL A 29 10.07 4.07 28.99
N VAL A 30 9.91 3.32 27.89
CA VAL A 30 10.58 2.03 27.68
C VAL A 30 12.06 2.19 27.32
N ASN A 31 12.39 3.12 26.42
CA ASN A 31 13.77 3.30 25.94
C ASN A 31 14.59 4.26 26.80
N HIS A 32 13.96 5.03 27.69
CA HIS A 32 14.56 6.07 28.52
C HIS A 32 15.29 7.20 27.73
N SER A 33 15.13 7.27 26.41
CA SER A 33 15.68 8.31 25.55
C SER A 33 14.75 8.63 24.39
N TRP A 34 14.99 9.74 23.70
CA TRP A 34 14.28 10.12 22.46
C TRP A 34 14.99 9.61 21.21
N ASP A 35 16.12 8.90 21.35
CA ASP A 35 16.94 8.43 20.23
C ASP A 35 16.18 7.46 19.32
N PHE A 36 15.14 6.80 19.86
CA PHE A 36 14.25 5.94 19.09
C PHE A 36 13.55 6.68 17.93
N ILE A 37 13.35 8.01 18.03
CA ILE A 37 12.72 8.77 16.95
C ILE A 37 13.59 8.70 15.69
N ASP A 38 14.87 9.01 15.84
CA ASP A 38 15.81 8.98 14.72
C ASP A 38 16.09 7.52 14.30
N ALA A 39 16.27 6.62 15.27
CA ALA A 39 16.55 5.22 14.98
C ALA A 39 15.39 4.46 14.32
N VAL A 40 14.13 4.85 14.53
CA VAL A 40 12.95 4.18 13.95
C VAL A 40 12.35 5.01 12.81
N TYR A 41 11.85 6.21 13.10
CA TYR A 41 11.19 7.03 12.10
C TYR A 41 12.19 7.69 11.15
N GLY A 42 13.30 8.21 11.69
CA GLY A 42 14.40 8.76 10.91
C GLY A 42 14.99 7.72 9.97
N PHE A 43 15.25 6.51 10.47
CA PHE A 43 15.79 5.40 9.68
C PHE A 43 14.87 5.01 8.50
N ILE A 44 13.56 4.90 8.72
CA ILE A 44 12.60 4.61 7.64
C ILE A 44 12.59 5.73 6.59
N LEU A 45 12.59 6.99 7.03
CA LEU A 45 12.54 8.13 6.11
C LEU A 45 13.84 8.29 5.32
N GLN A 46 14.99 8.16 5.98
CA GLN A 46 16.31 8.34 5.41
C GLN A 46 16.78 7.15 4.58
N ALA A 47 16.20 5.96 4.78
CA ALA A 47 16.58 4.70 4.13
C ALA A 47 18.11 4.54 3.97
N PRO A 48 18.90 4.60 5.07
CA PRO A 48 20.35 4.58 5.00
C PRO A 48 20.91 3.19 4.65
N ASP A 49 20.23 2.13 5.09
CA ASP A 49 20.59 0.76 4.75
C ASP A 49 19.90 0.34 3.44
N LEU A 50 20.69 -0.23 2.53
CA LEU A 50 20.24 -0.74 1.23
C LEU A 50 20.38 -2.25 1.13
N THR A 51 20.38 -2.94 2.28
CA THR A 51 20.29 -4.40 2.31
C THR A 51 19.08 -4.89 1.49
N PRO A 52 19.27 -5.96 0.70
CA PRO A 52 18.23 -6.51 -0.14
C PRO A 52 16.97 -6.87 0.66
N ASN A 53 15.81 -6.39 0.18
CA ASN A 53 14.51 -6.65 0.80
C ASN A 53 13.41 -6.78 -0.28
N MET A 54 12.15 -6.96 0.13
CA MET A 54 11.02 -7.11 -0.81
C MET A 54 10.44 -5.77 -1.30
N GLY A 55 10.97 -4.65 -0.82
CA GLY A 55 10.55 -3.30 -1.20
C GLY A 55 11.24 -2.77 -2.45
N LEU A 56 10.81 -1.59 -2.88
CA LEU A 56 11.30 -0.93 -4.10
C LEU A 56 12.60 -0.14 -3.89
N PHE A 57 12.92 0.24 -2.64
CA PHE A 57 13.96 1.23 -2.36
C PHE A 57 15.37 0.68 -2.58
N TRP A 58 15.68 -0.47 -1.97
CA TRP A 58 17.07 -0.92 -1.82
C TRP A 58 17.88 -0.90 -3.13
N TYR A 59 17.33 -1.49 -4.20
CA TYR A 59 18.05 -1.62 -5.47
C TYR A 59 18.09 -0.31 -6.26
N PHE A 60 16.98 0.44 -6.28
CA PHE A 60 16.94 1.74 -6.96
C PHE A 60 17.95 2.73 -6.37
N PHE A 61 18.04 2.79 -5.04
CA PHE A 61 18.98 3.66 -4.34
C PHE A 61 20.43 3.15 -4.40
N LEU A 62 20.65 1.86 -4.66
CA LEU A 62 21.98 1.28 -4.85
C LEU A 62 22.57 1.67 -6.21
N GLU A 63 21.76 1.73 -7.27
CA GLU A 63 22.21 2.14 -8.61
C GLU A 63 22.33 3.66 -8.78
N MET A 64 21.75 4.45 -7.86
CA MET A 64 21.69 5.89 -7.99
C MET A 64 22.96 6.58 -7.49
N PHE A 65 23.38 7.63 -8.19
CA PHE A 65 24.46 8.51 -7.73
C PHE A 65 24.07 9.28 -6.47
N ASP A 66 25.01 9.36 -5.50
CA ASP A 66 24.81 10.05 -4.22
C ASP A 66 24.31 11.49 -4.35
N HIS A 67 24.77 12.21 -5.38
CA HIS A 67 24.37 13.59 -5.63
C HIS A 67 22.85 13.75 -5.79
N PHE A 68 22.17 12.76 -6.39
CA PHE A 68 20.72 12.81 -6.62
C PHE A 68 19.91 12.10 -5.52
N ARG A 69 20.59 11.46 -4.55
CA ARG A 69 19.95 10.60 -3.54
C ARG A 69 18.83 11.31 -2.78
N LEU A 70 19.10 12.52 -2.30
CA LEU A 70 18.12 13.29 -1.51
C LEU A 70 16.87 13.63 -2.33
N PHE A 71 17.04 14.00 -3.61
CA PHE A 71 15.93 14.34 -4.49
C PHE A 71 14.97 13.15 -4.64
N PHE A 72 15.50 11.98 -5.02
CA PHE A 72 14.67 10.80 -5.22
C PHE A 72 14.09 10.25 -3.91
N LEU A 73 14.82 10.37 -2.79
CA LEU A 73 14.29 10.02 -1.47
C LEU A 73 13.03 10.81 -1.15
N VAL A 74 13.08 12.14 -1.32
CA VAL A 74 11.91 13.00 -1.10
C VAL A 74 10.76 12.62 -2.05
N VAL A 75 11.05 12.37 -3.33
CA VAL A 75 10.03 11.95 -4.30
C VAL A 75 9.36 10.64 -3.85
N TYR A 76 10.14 9.61 -3.51
CA TYR A 76 9.59 8.31 -3.09
C TYR A 76 8.75 8.44 -1.80
N GLN A 77 9.21 9.19 -0.79
CA GLN A 77 8.48 9.33 0.47
C GLN A 77 7.19 10.16 0.30
N ILE A 78 7.20 11.22 -0.52
CA ILE A 78 6.04 12.07 -0.74
C ILE A 78 4.88 11.32 -1.43
N ASN A 79 5.18 10.31 -2.27
CA ASN A 79 4.15 9.55 -2.99
C ASN A 79 3.09 8.95 -2.04
N VAL A 80 3.47 8.47 -0.86
CA VAL A 80 2.55 7.95 0.15
C VAL A 80 1.48 8.98 0.53
N PHE A 81 1.91 10.23 0.74
CA PHE A 81 1.04 11.32 1.15
C PHE A 81 0.18 11.84 0.01
N ILE A 82 0.73 11.89 -1.21
CA ILE A 82 -0.02 12.33 -2.41
C ILE A 82 -1.22 11.43 -2.64
N TYR A 83 -1.08 10.11 -2.51
CA TYR A 83 -2.19 9.17 -2.73
C TYR A 83 -3.18 9.12 -1.56
N ALA A 84 -2.75 9.42 -0.32
CA ALA A 84 -3.61 9.39 0.85
C ALA A 84 -4.76 10.41 0.78
N LEU A 85 -4.48 11.64 0.33
CA LEU A 85 -5.46 12.72 0.23
C LEU A 85 -6.65 12.42 -0.71
N PRO A 86 -6.46 12.08 -2.00
CA PRO A 86 -7.56 11.79 -2.91
C PRO A 86 -8.37 10.58 -2.45
N LEU A 87 -7.72 9.54 -1.93
CA LEU A 87 -8.42 8.37 -1.37
C LEU A 87 -9.31 8.74 -0.19
N ALA A 88 -8.81 9.57 0.73
CA ALA A 88 -9.58 10.04 1.88
C ALA A 88 -10.80 10.87 1.46
N ILE A 89 -10.70 11.64 0.37
CA ILE A 89 -11.81 12.42 -0.19
C ILE A 89 -12.84 11.49 -0.85
N VAL A 90 -12.40 10.59 -1.72
CA VAL A 90 -13.28 9.69 -2.49
C VAL A 90 -14.01 8.70 -1.58
N PHE A 91 -13.32 8.13 -0.60
CA PHE A 91 -13.84 7.09 0.28
C PHE A 91 -14.25 7.60 1.68
N ARG A 92 -14.47 8.91 1.85
CA ARG A 92 -14.82 9.53 3.14
C ARG A 92 -15.96 8.85 3.89
N ASN A 93 -16.97 8.36 3.17
CA ASN A 93 -18.15 7.71 3.76
C ASN A 93 -17.98 6.19 3.96
N ARG A 94 -16.80 5.63 3.64
CA ARG A 94 -16.52 4.20 3.62
C ARG A 94 -15.17 3.93 4.31
N PRO A 95 -15.09 4.04 5.65
CA PRO A 95 -13.81 3.99 6.37
C PRO A 95 -13.05 2.66 6.22
N MET A 96 -13.75 1.53 6.09
CA MET A 96 -13.09 0.21 5.98
C MET A 96 -12.34 0.02 4.65
N ILE A 97 -12.92 0.45 3.52
CA ILE A 97 -12.21 0.35 2.23
C ILE A 97 -11.07 1.36 2.15
N LEU A 98 -11.25 2.52 2.79
CA LEU A 98 -10.20 3.53 2.94
C LEU A 98 -9.03 2.99 3.77
N SER A 99 -9.29 2.33 4.90
CA SER A 99 -8.21 1.75 5.73
C SER A 99 -7.45 0.66 4.99
N TYR A 100 -8.13 -0.22 4.25
CA TYR A 100 -7.47 -1.19 3.36
C TYR A 100 -6.56 -0.48 2.34
N ALA A 101 -7.08 0.54 1.64
CA ALA A 101 -6.31 1.25 0.63
C ALA A 101 -5.07 1.94 1.20
N LEU A 102 -5.20 2.59 2.37
CA LEU A 102 -4.08 3.25 3.04
C LEU A 102 -3.06 2.23 3.55
N LEU A 103 -3.48 1.10 4.12
CA LEU A 103 -2.57 0.03 4.55
C LEU A 103 -1.82 -0.56 3.36
N SER A 104 -2.50 -0.86 2.26
CA SER A 104 -1.85 -1.35 1.03
C SER A 104 -0.84 -0.34 0.48
N LEU A 105 -1.16 0.96 0.49
CA LEU A 105 -0.22 2.00 0.07
C LEU A 105 0.99 2.11 1.00
N MET A 106 0.79 2.00 2.32
CA MET A 106 1.90 1.98 3.27
C MET A 106 2.85 0.82 2.97
N VAL A 107 2.33 -0.39 2.74
CA VAL A 107 3.17 -1.57 2.44
C VAL A 107 3.91 -1.43 1.10
N LEU A 108 3.25 -0.87 0.09
CA LEU A 108 3.82 -0.64 -1.25
C LEU A 108 5.02 0.31 -1.23
N PHE A 109 4.91 1.40 -0.47
CA PHE A 109 5.92 2.46 -0.45
C PHE A 109 6.84 2.42 0.77
N GLN A 110 6.69 1.43 1.65
CA GLN A 110 7.58 1.25 2.80
C GLN A 110 9.00 0.93 2.33
N SER A 111 9.98 1.68 2.84
CA SER A 111 11.40 1.55 2.45
C SER A 111 11.99 0.18 2.76
N TYR A 112 11.59 -0.43 3.87
CA TYR A 112 12.01 -1.76 4.32
C TYR A 112 10.81 -2.72 4.31
N SER A 113 10.32 -3.05 3.12
CA SER A 113 9.16 -3.94 2.98
C SER A 113 9.56 -5.41 3.08
N ASN A 114 8.74 -6.20 3.76
CA ASN A 114 8.89 -7.64 3.94
C ASN A 114 7.61 -8.37 3.47
N MET A 115 7.71 -9.64 3.11
CA MET A 115 6.56 -10.45 2.66
C MET A 115 5.41 -10.45 3.69
N GLY A 116 5.75 -10.44 4.98
CA GLY A 116 4.77 -10.43 6.08
C GLY A 116 3.93 -9.15 6.17
N ASN A 117 4.38 -8.03 5.59
CA ASN A 117 3.66 -6.75 5.65
C ASN A 117 2.30 -6.82 4.93
N LEU A 118 2.16 -7.69 3.93
CA LEU A 118 0.88 -7.92 3.24
C LEU A 118 -0.15 -8.71 4.03
N SER A 119 0.22 -9.30 5.17
CA SER A 119 -0.70 -10.10 5.99
C SER A 119 -1.95 -9.32 6.40
N LEU A 120 -1.79 -8.06 6.84
CA LEU A 120 -2.90 -7.22 7.28
C LEU A 120 -3.82 -6.81 6.12
N PRO A 121 -3.32 -6.26 4.99
CA PRO A 121 -4.17 -6.05 3.81
C PRO A 121 -4.88 -7.31 3.34
N PHE A 122 -4.20 -8.46 3.29
CA PHE A 122 -4.81 -9.73 2.86
C PHE A 122 -5.90 -10.21 3.83
N ALA A 123 -5.71 -10.05 5.14
CA ALA A 123 -6.71 -10.42 6.14
C ALA A 123 -8.01 -9.61 6.01
N LEU A 124 -7.96 -8.40 5.43
CA LEU A 124 -9.15 -7.58 5.22
C LEU A 124 -9.95 -7.96 3.96
N ILE A 125 -9.31 -8.57 2.94
CA ILE A 125 -9.97 -8.89 1.66
C ILE A 125 -11.24 -9.75 1.83
N PRO A 126 -11.26 -10.82 2.66
CA PRO A 126 -12.45 -11.64 2.88
C PRO A 126 -13.68 -10.90 3.40
N LEU A 127 -13.51 -9.74 4.05
CA LEU A 127 -14.62 -8.88 4.49
C LEU A 127 -15.50 -8.45 3.31
N TRP A 128 -14.93 -8.40 2.11
CA TRP A 128 -15.60 -8.03 0.87
C TRP A 128 -15.70 -9.21 -0.11
N SER A 129 -15.99 -10.41 0.38
CA SER A 129 -16.21 -11.61 -0.45
C SER A 129 -17.24 -11.39 -1.57
N HIS A 130 -18.24 -10.52 -1.35
CA HIS A 130 -19.22 -10.13 -2.37
C HIS A 130 -18.63 -9.35 -3.56
N LEU A 131 -17.39 -8.85 -3.46
CA LEU A 131 -16.70 -8.16 -4.55
C LEU A 131 -15.96 -9.11 -5.50
N TYR A 132 -15.72 -10.37 -5.12
CA TYR A 132 -14.98 -11.33 -5.95
C TYR A 132 -15.54 -11.49 -7.37
N PRO A 133 -16.87 -11.51 -7.61
CA PRO A 133 -17.41 -11.55 -8.97
C PRO A 133 -17.11 -10.30 -9.82
N TYR A 134 -16.79 -9.17 -9.18
CA TYR A 134 -16.49 -7.91 -9.85
C TYR A 134 -14.99 -7.71 -10.13
N MET A 135 -14.12 -8.52 -9.51
CA MET A 135 -12.67 -8.51 -9.72
C MET A 135 -12.33 -9.08 -11.10
N ARG A 136 -11.58 -8.33 -11.90
CA ARG A 136 -11.29 -8.72 -13.30
C ARG A 136 -10.02 -9.53 -13.43
N ASN A 137 -9.02 -9.22 -12.61
CA ASN A 137 -7.65 -9.71 -12.79
C ASN A 137 -7.23 -10.70 -11.71
N PHE A 138 -8.17 -11.25 -10.93
CA PHE A 138 -7.89 -12.10 -9.79
C PHE A 138 -6.92 -13.26 -10.10
N LEU A 139 -7.17 -14.01 -11.19
CA LEU A 139 -6.32 -15.14 -11.57
C LEU A 139 -4.88 -14.69 -11.87
N LEU A 140 -4.73 -13.58 -12.60
CA LEU A 140 -3.42 -13.02 -12.93
C LEU A 140 -2.68 -12.58 -11.67
N ILE A 141 -3.36 -11.86 -10.78
CA ILE A 141 -2.79 -11.36 -9.52
C ILE A 141 -2.38 -12.53 -8.62
N ALA A 142 -3.24 -13.53 -8.45
CA ALA A 142 -2.95 -14.73 -7.68
C ALA A 142 -1.76 -15.51 -8.27
N GLY A 143 -1.70 -15.62 -9.60
CA GLY A 143 -0.55 -16.20 -10.30
C GLY A 143 0.74 -15.44 -10.03
N MET A 144 0.75 -14.11 -10.11
CA MET A 144 1.94 -13.30 -9.82
C MET A 144 2.43 -13.50 -8.37
N PHE A 145 1.54 -13.49 -7.38
CA PHE A 145 1.92 -13.77 -5.99
C PHE A 145 2.45 -15.19 -5.81
N PHE A 146 1.83 -16.18 -6.45
CA PHE A 146 2.31 -17.56 -6.41
C PHE A 146 3.71 -17.70 -7.02
N PHE A 147 3.93 -17.19 -8.23
CA PHE A 147 5.23 -17.26 -8.89
C PHE A 147 6.31 -16.49 -8.13
N THR A 148 6.01 -15.29 -7.64
CA THR A 148 6.99 -14.48 -6.88
C THR A 148 7.36 -15.13 -5.55
N SER A 149 6.42 -15.79 -4.87
CA SER A 149 6.68 -16.52 -3.61
C SER A 149 7.61 -17.72 -3.82
N LEU A 150 7.52 -18.39 -4.98
CA LEU A 150 8.39 -19.51 -5.33
C LEU A 150 9.76 -19.05 -5.85
N LEU A 151 9.78 -18.03 -6.70
CA LEU A 151 10.99 -17.54 -7.35
C LEU A 151 11.87 -16.72 -6.40
N ALA A 152 11.31 -15.96 -5.46
CA ALA A 152 12.12 -15.09 -4.60
C ALA A 152 13.16 -15.86 -3.77
N PRO A 153 12.82 -16.95 -3.04
CA PRO A 153 13.83 -17.75 -2.33
C PRO A 153 14.85 -18.40 -3.26
N SER A 154 14.42 -18.80 -4.46
CA SER A 154 15.28 -19.44 -5.45
C SER A 154 16.32 -18.47 -6.00
N MET A 155 15.90 -17.25 -6.39
CA MET A 155 16.79 -16.20 -6.87
C MET A 155 17.71 -15.69 -5.76
N TRP A 156 17.20 -15.57 -4.53
CA TRP A 156 18.02 -15.27 -3.36
C TRP A 156 19.14 -16.29 -3.18
N TYR A 157 18.79 -17.58 -3.22
CA TYR A 157 19.76 -18.64 -3.02
C TYR A 157 20.83 -18.66 -4.11
N LEU A 158 20.43 -18.52 -5.37
CA LEU A 158 21.35 -18.50 -6.50
C LEU A 158 22.32 -17.33 -6.45
N TRP A 159 21.85 -16.17 -5.97
CA TRP A 159 22.67 -14.97 -5.84
C TRP A 159 23.61 -15.04 -4.62
N ILE A 160 23.08 -15.26 -3.42
CA ILE A 160 23.85 -15.18 -2.18
C ILE A 160 24.73 -16.41 -1.94
N TYR A 161 24.18 -17.61 -2.13
CA TYR A 161 24.87 -18.85 -1.72
C TYR A 161 25.54 -19.56 -2.88
N ALA A 162 24.88 -19.67 -4.04
CA ALA A 162 25.44 -20.40 -5.17
C ALA A 162 26.43 -19.56 -6.00
N GLY A 163 26.40 -18.23 -5.87
CA GLY A 163 27.26 -17.31 -6.63
C GLY A 163 27.05 -17.32 -8.15
N MET A 164 25.97 -17.95 -8.63
CA MET A 164 25.65 -18.06 -10.06
C MET A 164 24.58 -17.04 -10.49
N GLY A 165 23.85 -16.47 -9.55
CA GLY A 165 22.80 -15.47 -9.79
C GLY A 165 23.29 -14.03 -9.58
N ASN A 166 22.65 -13.09 -10.28
CA ASN A 166 22.85 -11.65 -10.10
C ASN A 166 21.70 -11.05 -9.26
N ALA A 167 22.01 -10.03 -8.45
CA ALA A 167 21.07 -9.18 -7.70
C ALA A 167 19.86 -8.75 -8.56
N ASN A 168 20.09 -8.46 -9.83
CA ASN A 168 19.06 -7.98 -10.77
C ASN A 168 17.91 -9.00 -10.91
N PHE A 169 18.20 -10.30 -10.86
CA PHE A 169 17.14 -11.32 -10.94
C PHE A 169 16.27 -11.34 -9.70
N PHE A 170 16.89 -11.23 -8.51
CA PHE A 170 16.13 -11.10 -7.27
C PHE A 170 15.28 -9.82 -7.29
N TYR A 171 15.87 -8.69 -7.70
CA TYR A 171 15.14 -7.43 -7.80
C TYR A 171 13.98 -7.49 -8.80
N ALA A 172 14.16 -8.13 -9.96
CA ALA A 172 13.08 -8.33 -10.93
C ALA A 172 11.88 -9.08 -10.32
N VAL A 173 12.13 -10.10 -9.48
CA VAL A 173 11.07 -10.80 -8.74
C VAL A 173 10.41 -9.87 -7.72
N THR A 174 11.17 -9.06 -6.99
CA THR A 174 10.59 -8.08 -6.06
C THR A 174 9.75 -7.01 -6.78
N LEU A 175 10.14 -6.59 -7.97
CA LEU A 175 9.37 -5.64 -8.79
C LEU A 175 8.06 -6.27 -9.26
N ALA A 176 8.08 -7.53 -9.69
CA ALA A 176 6.86 -8.28 -10.04
C ALA A 176 5.94 -8.45 -8.82
N TYR A 177 6.49 -8.69 -7.63
CA TYR A 177 5.73 -8.78 -6.37
C TYR A 177 5.05 -7.45 -6.02
N ASN A 178 5.77 -6.33 -6.07
CA ASN A 178 5.19 -5.00 -5.84
C ASN A 178 4.16 -4.63 -6.92
N THR A 179 4.38 -5.03 -8.18
CA THR A 179 3.39 -4.86 -9.25
C THR A 179 2.10 -5.63 -8.96
N ALA A 180 2.20 -6.86 -8.46
CA ALA A 180 1.04 -7.65 -8.05
C ALA A 180 0.24 -6.96 -6.93
N GLN A 181 0.92 -6.32 -5.98
CA GLN A 181 0.29 -5.53 -4.93
C GLN A 181 -0.48 -4.31 -5.49
N VAL A 182 0.12 -3.57 -6.43
CA VAL A 182 -0.55 -2.43 -7.09
C VAL A 182 -1.80 -2.90 -7.84
N PHE A 183 -1.71 -4.01 -8.58
CA PHE A 183 -2.85 -4.59 -9.27
C PHE A 183 -3.93 -5.07 -8.32
N LEU A 184 -3.58 -5.69 -7.20
CA LEU A 184 -4.54 -6.12 -6.18
C LEU A 184 -5.29 -4.93 -5.57
N LEU A 185 -4.56 -3.89 -5.15
CA LEU A 185 -5.17 -2.66 -4.63
C LEU A 185 -6.13 -2.06 -5.66
N SER A 186 -5.69 -1.94 -6.90
CA SER A 186 -6.49 -1.36 -7.99
C SER A 186 -7.74 -2.20 -8.30
N ASP A 187 -7.62 -3.53 -8.38
CA ASP A 187 -8.73 -4.42 -8.72
C ASP A 187 -9.79 -4.46 -7.61
N VAL A 188 -9.37 -4.44 -6.33
CA VAL A 188 -10.30 -4.36 -5.19
C VAL A 188 -11.04 -3.01 -5.17
N LEU A 189 -10.34 -1.88 -5.36
CA LEU A 189 -10.97 -0.56 -5.42
C LEU A 189 -11.92 -0.43 -6.61
N TYR A 190 -11.51 -0.92 -7.77
CA TYR A 190 -12.34 -0.94 -8.97
C TYR A 190 -13.60 -1.80 -8.77
N ALA A 191 -13.45 -3.01 -8.24
CA ALA A 191 -14.55 -3.91 -7.92
C ALA A 191 -15.54 -3.26 -6.93
N PHE A 192 -15.02 -2.59 -5.89
CA PHE A 192 -15.85 -1.86 -4.93
C PHE A 192 -16.65 -0.74 -5.60
N LEU A 193 -15.99 0.13 -6.38
CA LEU A 193 -16.67 1.22 -7.07
C LEU A 193 -17.71 0.69 -8.06
N ARG A 194 -17.40 -0.40 -8.77
CA ARG A 194 -18.30 -1.03 -9.74
C ARG A 194 -19.52 -1.62 -9.05
N HIS A 195 -19.32 -2.30 -7.94
CA HIS A 195 -20.43 -2.81 -7.12
C HIS A 195 -21.32 -1.68 -6.61
N GLN A 196 -20.76 -0.57 -6.11
CA GLN A 196 -21.55 0.60 -5.69
C GLN A 196 -22.33 1.24 -6.84
N PHE A 197 -21.76 1.25 -8.05
CA PHE A 197 -22.45 1.73 -9.24
C PHE A 197 -23.66 0.84 -9.58
N HIS A 198 -23.48 -0.48 -9.56
CA HIS A 198 -24.56 -1.45 -9.81
C HIS A 198 -25.67 -1.38 -8.76
N LEU A 199 -25.32 -1.14 -7.50
CA LEU A 199 -26.32 -0.94 -6.43
C LEU A 199 -27.21 0.29 -6.68
N LYS A 200 -26.69 1.34 -7.34
CA LYS A 200 -27.44 2.56 -7.63
C LYS A 200 -28.23 2.51 -8.94
N ASN A 201 -27.66 1.89 -9.97
CA ASN A 201 -28.19 1.95 -11.34
C ASN A 201 -28.81 0.62 -11.83
N GLY A 202 -28.75 -0.44 -11.02
CA GLY A 202 -29.10 -1.80 -11.42
C GLY A 202 -27.97 -2.50 -12.19
N LEU A 203 -28.09 -3.83 -12.34
CA LEU A 203 -27.09 -4.68 -13.00
C LEU A 203 -26.93 -4.39 -14.51
N SER A 204 -28.00 -3.91 -15.15
CA SER A 204 -28.06 -3.57 -16.58
C SER A 204 -28.48 -2.10 -16.75
N PRO A 205 -27.55 -1.15 -16.56
CA PRO A 205 -27.85 0.26 -16.80
C PRO A 205 -28.21 0.46 -18.26
N LYS A 206 -29.40 0.99 -18.52
CA LYS A 206 -29.83 1.31 -19.88
C LYS A 206 -29.16 2.61 -20.33
N THR A 207 -28.64 2.61 -21.56
CA THR A 207 -28.18 3.82 -22.25
C THR A 207 -29.36 4.78 -22.46
N LYS A 208 -29.12 6.07 -22.72
CA LYS A 208 -30.17 7.04 -23.06
C LYS A 208 -31.08 6.57 -24.22
N ASP A 209 -30.55 5.69 -25.09
CA ASP A 209 -31.25 5.07 -26.21
C ASP A 209 -31.94 3.73 -25.88
N GLY A 210 -32.03 3.34 -24.60
CA GLY A 210 -32.71 2.12 -24.14
C GLY A 210 -31.94 0.80 -24.32
N LYS A 211 -30.77 0.81 -24.97
CA LYS A 211 -29.87 -0.35 -25.13
C LYS A 211 -29.09 -0.63 -23.83
N GLU A 212 -28.79 -1.90 -23.56
CA GLU A 212 -27.94 -2.28 -22.43
C GLU A 212 -26.56 -1.61 -22.56
N GLY A 213 -26.20 -0.77 -21.58
CA GLY A 213 -24.94 -0.05 -21.55
C GLY A 213 -23.86 -0.87 -20.86
N ILE A 214 -22.67 -0.93 -21.45
CA ILE A 214 -21.49 -1.49 -20.79
C ILE A 214 -20.91 -0.41 -19.87
N VAL A 215 -20.79 -0.71 -18.58
CA VAL A 215 -20.19 0.20 -17.59
C VAL A 215 -18.69 0.26 -17.82
N ILE A 216 -18.21 1.36 -18.41
CA ILE A 216 -16.81 1.71 -18.50
C ILE A 216 -16.59 2.86 -17.51
N MET A 217 -16.08 2.55 -16.32
CA MET A 217 -15.58 3.60 -15.42
C MET A 217 -14.19 4.00 -15.93
N LYS A 218 -14.14 5.14 -16.63
CA LYS A 218 -12.91 5.81 -17.03
C LYS A 218 -12.29 6.52 -15.83
#